data_AF-A0AAE0SXW8-F1
#
_entry.id   AF-A0AAE0SXW8-F1
#
_cell.length_a   1.000
_cell.length_b   1.000
_cell.length_c   1.000
_cell.angle_alpha   90.00
_cell.angle_beta   90.00
_cell.angle_gamma   90.00
#
_symmetry.space_group_name_H-M   'P 1'
#
loop_
_entity.id
_entity.type
_entity.pdbx_description
1 polymer ?
#
loop_
_entity_poly.entity_id
_entity_poly.type
_entity_poly.pdbx_seq_one_letter_code
_entity_poly.pdbx_strand_id
1 'polypeptide(L)'
;SQMQIKPSMLAAVRAGLQRAYYDSLEFLRTKVSETEKDLEQIKLAFYQCDETDEARFEEYLVKCNENFLSANNVLRRKNIKLEVVDAEVRIVALLNQLREAFSVDEGQIAFISEFWENIRSTLESMKILIDKFKTNVLERLRINCLSYNSAEVHLEVSTRYTEEISTYLSDIEKRLTDMQILLKSWDTGIHQDLFTHTQFTERILVACDLKAFPILRLFPDLTEKAEAVCIIARKWLERDEAYMFEINDYIRETRTMTKKRAEDLKFQKEKHKKIEKAVKAANILLHNNREKLEKIESDLNLLESTLNNYEKEKKCKHVQKQQKESMVDFLKITVSQTKRNYSLQMKRQKMLKQVQDLEALLHELEQHLVECQSEIMEKSQMKEELAEKVEATEKTYGTLKSDLDKFSLNLHVLEQEVSELSGQLLQLEIIQTFKTSPEQMDGIYDRPQSVKLAPSLKEKIKRKRKVTAQVH
;
A
#
# COMPACT_ATOMS: atom_id res chain seq x y z
N SER A 1 28.98 12.03 15.02
CA SER A 1 29.37 10.60 15.11
C SER A 1 28.18 9.73 14.75
N GLN A 2 28.03 9.40 13.47
CA GLN A 2 27.00 8.45 13.02
C GLN A 2 27.45 7.05 13.43
N MET A 3 26.86 6.52 14.51
CA MET A 3 27.03 5.11 14.85
C MET A 3 26.40 4.29 13.73
N GLN A 4 27.23 3.67 12.90
CA GLN A 4 26.83 2.55 12.05
C GLN A 4 26.34 1.43 12.97
N ILE A 5 25.04 1.35 13.18
CA ILE A 5 24.41 0.24 13.89
C ILE A 5 24.62 -0.99 13.00
N LYS A 6 25.42 -1.94 13.48
CA LYS A 6 25.70 -3.19 12.76
C LYS A 6 24.39 -3.95 12.49
N PRO A 7 24.20 -4.56 11.30
CA PRO A 7 22.99 -5.33 10.95
C PRO A 7 22.62 -6.41 11.99
N SER A 8 23.62 -7.01 12.66
CA SER A 8 23.41 -8.00 13.72
C SER A 8 22.75 -7.44 14.98
N MET A 9 22.98 -6.17 15.30
CA MET A 9 22.35 -5.49 16.44
C MET A 9 20.87 -5.18 16.15
N LEU A 10 20.54 -4.80 14.91
CA LEU A 10 19.15 -4.56 14.48
C LEU A 10 18.32 -5.86 14.50
N ALA A 11 18.91 -6.97 14.07
CA ALA A 11 18.26 -8.28 14.13
C ALA A 11 17.99 -8.72 15.58
N ALA A 12 18.95 -8.54 16.49
CA ALA A 12 18.80 -8.89 17.91
C ALA A 12 17.75 -8.02 18.62
N VAL A 13 17.70 -6.72 18.32
CA VAL A 13 16.67 -5.81 18.85
C VAL A 13 15.28 -6.22 18.35
N ARG A 14 15.12 -6.49 17.05
CA ARG A 14 13.83 -6.93 16.47
C ARG A 14 13.34 -8.25 17.07
N ALA A 15 14.23 -9.23 17.27
CA ALA A 15 13.91 -10.48 17.93
C ALA A 15 13.45 -10.27 19.39
N GLY A 16 14.09 -9.33 20.11
CA GLY A 16 13.67 -8.97 21.47
C GLY A 16 12.30 -8.29 21.52
N LEU A 17 11.99 -7.43 20.56
CA LEU A 17 10.69 -6.77 20.45
C LEU A 17 9.55 -7.75 20.10
N GLN A 18 9.82 -8.68 19.18
CA GLN A 18 8.87 -9.72 18.82
C GLN A 18 8.63 -10.69 19.99
N ARG A 19 9.66 -11.05 20.75
CA ARG A 19 9.50 -11.83 21.98
C ARG A 19 8.62 -11.12 23.00
N ALA A 20 8.87 -9.82 23.23
CA ALA A 20 8.05 -9.03 24.13
C ALA A 20 6.58 -9.01 23.70
N TYR A 21 6.29 -8.96 22.40
CA TYR A 21 4.93 -9.09 21.86
C TYR A 21 4.26 -10.43 22.17
N TYR A 22 4.97 -11.55 22.00
CA TYR A 22 4.40 -12.87 22.30
C TYR A 22 4.21 -13.12 23.80
N ASP A 23 5.18 -12.73 24.64
CA ASP A 23 5.07 -12.82 26.10
C ASP A 23 3.82 -12.08 26.61
N SER A 24 3.50 -11.00 25.91
CA SER A 24 2.35 -10.14 26.12
C SER A 24 1.02 -10.76 25.69
N LEU A 25 0.94 -11.35 24.49
CA LEU A 25 -0.23 -12.15 24.11
C LEU A 25 -0.47 -13.29 25.13
N GLU A 26 0.59 -13.93 25.58
CA GLU A 26 0.51 -15.01 26.56
C GLU A 26 0.01 -14.54 27.94
N PHE A 27 0.42 -13.35 28.36
CA PHE A 27 -0.13 -12.70 29.55
C PHE A 27 -1.66 -12.50 29.43
N LEU A 28 -2.15 -12.01 28.28
CA LEU A 28 -3.59 -11.85 28.07
C LEU A 28 -4.33 -13.19 28.02
N ARG A 29 -3.75 -14.22 27.38
CA ARG A 29 -4.29 -15.59 27.42
C ARG A 29 -4.40 -16.12 28.84
N THR A 30 -3.41 -15.83 29.67
CA THR A 30 -3.42 -16.19 31.09
C THR A 30 -4.58 -15.49 31.80
N LYS A 31 -4.79 -14.19 31.57
CA LYS A 31 -5.91 -13.43 32.18
C LYS A 31 -7.29 -13.91 31.71
N VAL A 32 -7.43 -14.28 30.44
CA VAL A 32 -8.66 -14.91 29.94
C VAL A 32 -8.88 -16.26 30.63
N SER A 33 -7.84 -17.08 30.75
CA SER A 33 -7.93 -18.39 31.39
C SER A 33 -8.17 -18.31 32.90
N GLU A 34 -7.64 -17.29 33.59
CA GLU A 34 -8.00 -16.97 34.97
C GLU A 34 -9.48 -16.61 35.09
N THR A 35 -10.02 -15.81 34.16
CA THR A 35 -11.44 -15.43 34.15
C THR A 35 -12.35 -16.65 33.95
N GLU A 36 -11.97 -17.57 33.05
CA GLU A 36 -12.71 -18.82 32.84
C GLU A 36 -12.69 -19.72 34.08
N LYS A 37 -11.56 -19.81 34.78
CA LYS A 37 -11.46 -20.58 36.03
C LYS A 37 -12.31 -19.96 37.14
N ASP A 38 -12.26 -18.64 37.29
CA ASP A 38 -13.10 -17.92 38.25
C ASP A 38 -14.60 -18.13 37.91
N LEU A 39 -14.96 -18.12 36.62
CA LEU A 39 -16.33 -18.38 36.17
C LEU A 39 -16.77 -19.81 36.48
N GLU A 40 -15.92 -20.80 36.23
CA GLU A 40 -16.18 -22.20 36.55
C GLU A 40 -16.38 -22.40 38.06
N GLN A 41 -15.55 -21.76 38.90
CA GLN A 41 -15.72 -21.80 40.35
C GLN A 41 -17.05 -21.19 40.81
N ILE A 42 -17.45 -20.05 40.23
CA ILE A 42 -18.74 -19.42 40.53
C ILE A 42 -19.90 -20.35 40.10
N LYS A 43 -19.78 -20.99 38.93
CA LYS A 43 -20.75 -21.95 38.40
C LYS A 43 -20.92 -23.15 39.33
N LEU A 44 -19.82 -23.80 39.70
CA LEU A 44 -19.80 -24.95 40.60
C LEU A 44 -20.35 -24.63 41.99
N ALA A 45 -19.98 -23.47 42.54
CA ALA A 45 -20.49 -23.00 43.83
C ALA A 45 -22.00 -22.77 43.80
N PHE A 46 -22.54 -22.14 42.75
CA PHE A 46 -23.98 -21.88 42.63
C PHE A 46 -24.79 -23.18 42.56
N TYR A 47 -24.37 -24.14 41.74
CA TYR A 47 -25.06 -25.42 41.58
C TYR A 47 -24.73 -26.44 42.68
N GLN A 48 -23.88 -26.08 43.65
CA GLN A 48 -23.46 -26.95 44.75
C GLN A 48 -22.87 -28.29 44.27
N CYS A 49 -22.04 -28.24 43.22
CA CYS A 49 -21.44 -29.40 42.57
C CYS A 49 -19.91 -29.31 42.56
N ASP A 50 -19.22 -30.45 42.55
CA ASP A 50 -17.75 -30.51 42.54
C ASP A 50 -17.15 -30.52 41.12
N GLU A 51 -17.95 -30.91 40.12
CA GLU A 51 -17.52 -31.08 38.73
C GLU A 51 -18.53 -30.46 37.76
N THR A 52 -18.03 -30.07 36.58
CA THR A 52 -18.83 -29.48 35.50
C THR A 52 -19.71 -30.55 34.84
N ASP A 53 -20.91 -30.72 35.38
CA ASP A 53 -21.91 -31.67 34.91
C ASP A 53 -23.24 -30.95 34.63
N GLU A 54 -23.54 -30.76 33.35
CA GLU A 54 -24.79 -30.11 32.91
C GLU A 54 -26.05 -30.82 33.43
N ALA A 55 -26.02 -32.15 33.60
CA ALA A 55 -27.17 -32.89 34.09
C ALA A 55 -27.43 -32.55 35.57
N ARG A 56 -26.39 -32.46 36.39
CA ARG A 56 -26.53 -32.03 37.79
C ARG A 56 -26.97 -30.58 37.92
N PHE A 57 -26.49 -29.70 37.02
CA PHE A 57 -26.94 -28.32 36.98
C PHE A 57 -28.44 -28.23 36.65
N GLU A 58 -28.90 -29.02 35.69
CA GLU A 58 -30.31 -29.16 35.34
C GLU A 58 -31.13 -29.70 36.51
N GLU A 59 -30.67 -30.76 37.18
CA GLU A 59 -31.32 -31.34 38.37
C GLU A 59 -31.50 -30.33 39.50
N TYR A 60 -30.47 -29.51 39.78
CA TYR A 60 -30.55 -28.44 40.77
C TYR A 60 -31.66 -27.43 40.42
N LEU A 61 -31.71 -26.99 39.15
CA LEU A 61 -32.72 -26.02 38.70
C LEU A 61 -34.14 -26.61 38.71
N VAL A 62 -34.29 -27.89 38.36
CA VAL A 62 -35.56 -28.61 38.46
C VAL A 62 -36.02 -28.67 39.92
N LYS A 63 -35.12 -28.99 40.85
CA LYS A 63 -35.42 -28.98 42.29
C LYS A 63 -35.81 -27.59 42.78
N CYS A 64 -35.15 -26.53 42.30
CA CYS A 64 -35.57 -25.15 42.59
C CYS A 64 -36.99 -24.89 42.08
N ASN A 65 -37.28 -25.23 40.82
CA ASN A 65 -38.60 -25.10 40.21
C ASN A 65 -39.69 -25.83 41.01
N GLU A 66 -39.45 -27.06 41.44
CA GLU A 66 -40.40 -27.83 42.26
C GLU A 66 -40.69 -27.16 43.60
N ASN A 67 -39.66 -26.63 44.27
CA ASN A 67 -39.83 -25.91 45.55
C ASN A 67 -40.62 -24.62 45.37
N PHE A 68 -40.35 -23.85 44.31
CA PHE A 68 -41.12 -22.66 43.96
C PHE A 68 -42.58 -22.99 43.58
N LEU A 69 -42.81 -24.05 42.81
CA LEU A 69 -44.16 -24.53 42.46
C LEU A 69 -44.95 -24.96 43.70
N SER A 70 -44.31 -25.72 44.59
CA SER A 70 -44.93 -26.15 45.84
C SER A 70 -45.32 -24.93 46.70
N ALA A 71 -44.45 -23.92 46.78
CA ALA A 71 -44.71 -22.69 47.54
C ALA A 71 -45.92 -21.94 46.97
N ASN A 72 -45.95 -21.78 45.64
CA ASN A 72 -47.09 -21.21 44.93
C ASN A 72 -48.39 -22.00 45.16
N ASN A 73 -48.33 -23.34 45.23
CA ASN A 73 -49.50 -24.16 45.52
C ASN A 73 -50.04 -23.94 46.94
N VAL A 74 -49.17 -23.73 47.94
CA VAL A 74 -49.60 -23.41 49.31
C VAL A 74 -50.30 -22.05 49.36
N LEU A 75 -49.72 -21.03 48.71
CA LEU A 75 -50.30 -19.69 48.64
C LEU A 75 -51.65 -19.68 47.91
N ARG A 76 -51.77 -20.43 46.81
CA ARG A 76 -53.04 -20.61 46.09
C ARG A 76 -54.14 -21.20 46.96
N ARG A 77 -53.84 -22.23 47.77
CA ARG A 77 -54.81 -22.83 48.70
C ARG A 77 -55.33 -21.84 49.75
N LYS A 78 -54.60 -20.76 49.99
CA LYS A 78 -54.97 -19.66 50.91
C LYS A 78 -55.59 -18.46 50.18
N ASN A 79 -55.95 -18.60 48.90
CA ASN A 79 -56.49 -17.53 48.04
C ASN A 79 -55.57 -16.30 47.90
N ILE A 80 -54.25 -16.48 48.04
CA ILE A 80 -53.27 -15.42 47.78
C ILE A 80 -52.96 -15.40 46.27
N LYS A 81 -52.96 -14.21 45.68
CA LYS A 81 -52.66 -14.03 44.25
C LYS A 81 -51.18 -14.30 44.01
N LEU A 82 -50.89 -15.19 43.06
CA LEU A 82 -49.51 -15.47 42.66
C LEU A 82 -48.96 -14.39 41.74
N GLU A 83 -47.69 -14.10 41.94
CA GLU A 83 -46.90 -13.21 41.09
C GLU A 83 -45.82 -14.00 40.37
N VAL A 84 -45.37 -13.46 39.23
CA VAL A 84 -44.21 -13.99 38.52
C VAL A 84 -42.96 -13.66 39.34
N VAL A 85 -42.08 -14.64 39.53
CA VAL A 85 -40.82 -14.48 40.27
C VAL A 85 -39.71 -14.15 39.28
N ASP A 86 -39.62 -12.88 38.94
CA ASP A 86 -38.67 -12.31 37.98
C ASP A 86 -37.73 -11.28 38.61
N ALA A 87 -37.71 -11.16 39.93
CA ALA A 87 -36.88 -10.20 40.64
C ALA A 87 -36.63 -10.60 42.10
N GLU A 88 -35.63 -9.98 42.72
CA GLU A 88 -35.33 -10.10 44.15
C GLU A 88 -36.56 -9.77 45.00
N VAL A 89 -37.19 -8.63 44.72
CA VAL A 89 -38.35 -8.13 45.49
C VAL A 89 -39.50 -9.14 45.47
N ARG A 90 -39.66 -9.89 44.37
CA ARG A 90 -40.69 -10.92 44.23
C ARG A 90 -40.38 -12.18 45.04
N ILE A 91 -39.11 -12.57 45.14
CA ILE A 91 -38.70 -13.68 46.02
C ILE A 91 -38.92 -13.31 47.49
N VAL A 92 -38.55 -12.10 47.89
CA VAL A 92 -38.74 -11.62 49.27
C VAL A 92 -40.23 -11.53 49.61
N ALA A 93 -41.06 -11.01 48.69
CA ALA A 93 -42.50 -10.99 48.85
C ALA A 93 -43.09 -12.41 49.01
N LEU A 94 -42.65 -13.36 48.18
CA LEU A 94 -43.04 -14.77 48.28
C LEU A 94 -42.68 -15.36 49.65
N LEU A 95 -41.44 -15.15 50.12
CA LEU A 95 -40.98 -15.63 51.43
C LEU A 95 -41.80 -15.06 52.59
N ASN A 96 -42.12 -13.77 52.55
CA ASN A 96 -42.95 -13.13 53.59
C ASN A 96 -44.39 -13.70 53.59
N GLN A 97 -45.00 -13.87 52.41
CA GLN A 97 -46.33 -14.47 52.29
C GLN A 97 -46.36 -15.92 52.78
N LEU A 98 -45.29 -16.69 52.54
CA LEU A 98 -45.16 -18.05 53.05
C LEU A 98 -45.02 -18.08 54.57
N ARG A 99 -44.25 -17.16 55.17
CA ARG A 99 -44.09 -17.08 56.64
C ARG A 99 -45.39 -16.73 57.36
N GLU A 100 -46.24 -15.92 56.74
CA GLU A 100 -47.57 -15.59 57.27
C GLU A 100 -48.57 -16.75 57.14
N ALA A 101 -48.33 -17.67 56.21
CA ALA A 101 -49.14 -18.87 56.04
C ALA A 101 -48.72 -19.94 57.07
N PHE A 102 -49.43 -20.02 58.19
CA PHE A 102 -49.24 -20.96 59.33
C PHE A 102 -49.15 -22.48 59.01
N SER A 103 -49.18 -22.90 57.74
CA SER A 103 -49.18 -24.31 57.29
C SER A 103 -48.08 -24.63 56.28
N VAL A 104 -47.02 -23.83 56.21
CA VAL A 104 -45.88 -24.07 55.30
C VAL A 104 -44.83 -24.94 55.98
N ASP A 105 -44.20 -25.83 55.22
CA ASP A 105 -43.04 -26.61 55.66
C ASP A 105 -41.84 -25.67 55.91
N GLU A 106 -41.30 -25.68 57.14
CA GLU A 106 -40.12 -24.89 57.50
C GLU A 106 -38.92 -25.20 56.59
N GLY A 107 -38.80 -26.44 56.10
CA GLY A 107 -37.76 -26.85 55.16
C GLY A 107 -37.87 -26.15 53.79
N GLN A 108 -39.09 -25.86 53.34
CA GLN A 108 -39.32 -25.16 52.07
C GLN A 108 -38.96 -23.68 52.16
N ILE A 109 -39.33 -23.01 53.26
CA ILE A 109 -38.96 -21.61 53.49
C ILE A 109 -37.44 -21.50 53.61
N ALA A 110 -36.79 -22.43 54.31
CA ALA A 110 -35.34 -22.50 54.43
C ALA A 110 -34.68 -22.64 53.04
N PHE A 111 -35.14 -23.57 52.20
CA PHE A 111 -34.59 -23.79 50.86
C PHE A 111 -34.71 -22.56 49.95
N ILE A 112 -35.89 -21.92 49.88
CA ILE A 112 -36.07 -20.73 49.03
C ILE A 112 -35.23 -19.55 49.57
N SER A 113 -35.07 -19.44 50.89
CA SER A 113 -34.20 -18.43 51.51
C SER A 113 -32.72 -18.69 51.18
N GLU A 114 -32.28 -19.95 51.19
CA GLU A 114 -30.93 -20.34 50.78
C GLU A 114 -30.68 -20.05 49.30
N PHE A 115 -31.62 -20.41 48.42
CA PHE A 115 -31.55 -20.08 47.00
C PHE A 115 -31.41 -18.57 46.77
N TRP A 116 -32.19 -17.76 47.49
CA TRP A 116 -32.15 -16.30 47.40
C TRP A 116 -30.79 -15.71 47.79
N GLU A 117 -30.21 -16.16 48.90
CA GLU A 117 -28.88 -15.70 49.30
C GLU A 117 -27.79 -16.20 48.34
N ASN A 118 -27.93 -17.44 47.85
CA ASN A 118 -27.00 -18.02 46.89
C ASN A 118 -27.00 -17.24 45.56
N ILE A 119 -28.18 -16.98 44.97
CA ILE A 119 -28.27 -16.22 43.73
C ILE A 119 -27.78 -14.79 43.90
N ARG A 120 -28.13 -14.11 45.00
CA ARG A 120 -27.66 -12.75 45.27
C ARG A 120 -26.12 -12.70 45.36
N SER A 121 -25.52 -13.58 46.16
CA SER A 121 -24.06 -13.66 46.30
C SER A 121 -23.39 -13.94 44.95
N THR A 122 -23.96 -14.87 44.19
CA THR A 122 -23.45 -15.28 42.88
C THR A 122 -23.51 -14.15 41.85
N LEU A 123 -24.59 -13.37 41.82
CA LEU A 123 -24.72 -12.23 40.90
C LEU A 123 -23.70 -11.12 41.22
N GLU A 124 -23.39 -10.87 42.50
CA GLU A 124 -22.33 -9.93 42.86
C GLU A 124 -20.94 -10.46 42.47
N SER A 125 -20.68 -11.76 42.65
CA SER A 125 -19.46 -12.40 42.14
C SER A 125 -19.32 -12.28 40.63
N MET A 126 -20.42 -12.47 39.88
CA MET A 126 -20.44 -12.30 38.42
C MET A 126 -20.15 -10.86 38.00
N LYS A 127 -20.70 -9.88 38.71
CA LYS A 127 -20.43 -8.46 38.46
C LYS A 127 -18.95 -8.13 38.65
N ILE A 128 -18.34 -8.59 39.74
CA ILE A 128 -16.90 -8.42 39.99
C ILE A 128 -16.08 -9.08 38.88
N LEU A 129 -16.46 -10.29 38.45
CA LEU A 129 -15.78 -11.00 37.36
C LEU A 129 -15.84 -10.21 36.03
N ILE A 130 -17.02 -9.71 35.67
CA ILE A 130 -17.23 -8.92 34.46
C ILE A 130 -16.40 -7.64 34.49
N ASP A 131 -16.37 -6.92 35.62
CA ASP A 131 -15.59 -5.69 35.76
C ASP A 131 -14.07 -5.97 35.71
N LYS A 132 -13.62 -7.07 36.31
CA LYS A 132 -12.23 -7.56 36.16
C LYS A 132 -11.91 -7.85 34.69
N PHE A 133 -12.78 -8.56 33.97
CA PHE A 133 -12.56 -8.88 32.55
C PHE A 133 -12.49 -7.60 31.70
N LYS A 134 -13.42 -6.66 31.89
CA LYS A 134 -13.42 -5.38 31.18
C LYS A 134 -12.10 -4.63 31.36
N THR A 135 -11.65 -4.52 32.60
CA THR A 135 -10.44 -3.75 32.95
C THR A 135 -9.16 -4.46 32.53
N ASN A 136 -9.06 -5.77 32.74
CA ASN A 136 -7.81 -6.53 32.57
C ASN A 136 -7.66 -7.17 31.20
N VAL A 137 -8.74 -7.34 30.43
CA VAL A 137 -8.69 -7.98 29.10
C VAL A 137 -9.19 -7.02 28.03
N LEU A 138 -10.45 -6.57 28.11
CA LEU A 138 -11.07 -5.81 27.01
C LEU A 138 -10.37 -4.48 26.73
N GLU A 139 -10.08 -3.67 27.75
CA GLU A 139 -9.38 -2.40 27.55
C GLU A 139 -7.99 -2.59 26.93
N ARG A 140 -7.29 -3.65 27.31
CA ARG A 140 -5.96 -3.99 26.76
C ARG A 140 -6.05 -4.44 25.30
N LEU A 141 -7.07 -5.24 24.95
CA LEU A 141 -7.37 -5.60 23.55
C LEU A 141 -7.73 -4.37 22.71
N ARG A 142 -8.55 -3.45 23.24
CA ARG A 142 -8.90 -2.19 22.57
C ARG A 142 -7.67 -1.34 22.29
N ILE A 143 -6.77 -1.16 23.25
CA ILE A 143 -5.53 -0.37 23.07
C ILE A 143 -4.65 -0.98 21.97
N ASN A 144 -4.54 -2.31 21.91
CA ASN A 144 -3.79 -3.03 20.87
C ASN A 144 -4.41 -2.84 19.46
N CYS A 145 -5.72 -2.67 19.36
CA CYS A 145 -6.42 -2.42 18.09
C CYS A 145 -6.38 -0.95 17.65
N LEU A 146 -6.66 -0.01 18.57
CA LEU A 146 -6.74 1.43 18.26
C LEU A 146 -5.40 2.04 17.85
N SER A 147 -4.27 1.49 18.32
CA SER A 147 -2.94 1.95 17.93
C SER A 147 -2.65 1.78 16.43
N TYR A 148 -3.36 0.85 15.78
CA TYR A 148 -3.15 0.45 14.40
C TYR A 148 -3.93 1.29 13.37
N ASN A 149 -5.21 1.54 13.64
CA ASN A 149 -6.12 2.26 12.71
C ASN A 149 -5.79 3.75 12.52
N SER A 150 -4.82 4.29 13.25
CA SER A 150 -4.38 5.68 13.14
C SER A 150 -3.37 5.94 12.02
N ALA A 151 -2.70 4.89 11.54
CA ALA A 151 -1.86 4.96 10.37
C ALA A 151 -2.72 4.64 9.14
N GLU A 152 -2.79 5.53 8.15
CA GLU A 152 -3.44 5.30 6.85
C GLU A 152 -2.72 4.18 6.07
N VAL A 153 -2.87 2.94 6.53
CA VAL A 153 -2.23 1.77 5.92
C VAL A 153 -3.24 1.07 5.01
N HIS A 154 -3.02 1.20 3.70
CA HIS A 154 -3.87 0.63 2.66
C HIS A 154 -3.37 -0.76 2.21
N LEU A 155 -3.20 -1.68 3.16
CA LEU A 155 -2.85 -3.07 2.87
C LEU A 155 -4.07 -3.97 3.09
N GLU A 156 -4.38 -4.82 2.12
CA GLU A 156 -5.55 -5.72 2.17
C GLU A 156 -5.55 -6.61 3.43
N VAL A 157 -4.38 -7.16 3.78
CA VAL A 157 -4.21 -8.00 4.99
C VAL A 157 -4.62 -7.27 6.27
N SER A 158 -4.39 -5.96 6.29
CA SER A 158 -4.68 -5.09 7.40
C SER A 158 -6.14 -4.68 7.46
N THR A 159 -6.75 -4.38 6.32
CA THR A 159 -8.20 -4.12 6.21
C THR A 159 -9.00 -5.31 6.72
N ARG A 160 -8.66 -6.52 6.26
CA ARG A 160 -9.30 -7.76 6.71
C ARG A 160 -9.15 -7.98 8.21
N TYR A 161 -7.94 -7.76 8.75
CA TYR A 161 -7.70 -7.85 10.19
C TYR A 161 -8.58 -6.85 10.98
N THR A 162 -8.64 -5.59 10.55
CA THR A 162 -9.46 -4.57 11.22
C THR A 162 -10.94 -4.92 11.23
N GLU A 163 -11.49 -5.42 10.11
CA GLU A 163 -12.89 -5.84 10.02
C GLU A 163 -13.22 -6.98 10.99
N GLU A 164 -12.37 -8.01 11.05
CA GLU A 164 -12.54 -9.15 11.97
C GLU A 164 -12.48 -8.69 13.43
N ILE A 165 -11.49 -7.88 13.80
CA ILE A 165 -11.34 -7.37 15.16
C ILE A 165 -12.50 -6.44 15.55
N SER A 166 -12.98 -5.59 14.65
CA SER A 166 -14.17 -4.75 14.89
C SER A 166 -15.41 -5.60 15.16
N THR A 167 -15.54 -6.74 14.49
CA THR A 167 -16.63 -7.70 14.73
C THR A 167 -16.52 -8.31 16.13
N TYR A 168 -15.34 -8.81 16.51
CA TYR A 168 -15.10 -9.36 17.85
C TYR A 168 -15.36 -8.34 18.95
N LEU A 169 -14.92 -7.09 18.75
CA LEU A 169 -15.13 -6.00 19.69
C LEU A 169 -16.62 -5.72 19.90
N SER A 170 -17.38 -5.59 18.80
CA SER A 170 -18.82 -5.35 18.86
C SER A 170 -19.56 -6.49 19.58
N ASP A 171 -19.21 -7.74 19.29
CA ASP A 171 -19.81 -8.91 19.92
C ASP A 171 -19.54 -8.98 21.43
N ILE A 172 -18.30 -8.70 21.85
CA ILE A 172 -17.93 -8.66 23.27
C ILE A 172 -18.67 -7.51 23.97
N GLU A 173 -18.67 -6.31 23.40
CA GLU A 173 -19.34 -5.13 23.97
C GLU A 173 -20.84 -5.35 24.15
N LYS A 174 -21.49 -5.93 23.14
CA LYS A 174 -22.91 -6.27 23.19
C LYS A 174 -23.19 -7.24 24.34
N ARG A 175 -22.50 -8.38 24.40
CA ARG A 175 -22.69 -9.38 25.46
C ARG A 175 -22.43 -8.82 26.85
N LEU A 176 -21.39 -7.99 27.01
CA LEU A 176 -21.07 -7.33 28.27
C LEU A 176 -22.13 -6.30 28.67
N THR A 177 -22.74 -5.62 27.71
CA THR A 177 -23.84 -4.68 27.96
C THR A 177 -25.09 -5.43 28.38
N ASP A 178 -25.45 -6.50 27.67
CA ASP A 178 -26.59 -7.36 27.99
C ASP A 178 -26.46 -7.94 29.41
N MET A 179 -25.27 -8.47 29.77
CA MET A 179 -25.01 -8.95 31.13
C MET A 179 -25.15 -7.86 32.19
N GLN A 180 -24.66 -6.65 31.92
CA GLN A 180 -24.78 -5.53 32.87
C GLN A 180 -26.23 -5.07 33.06
N ILE A 181 -27.04 -5.09 32.00
CA ILE A 181 -28.46 -4.78 32.09
C ILE A 181 -29.17 -5.85 32.91
N LEU A 182 -28.94 -7.13 32.62
CA LEU A 182 -29.50 -8.26 33.37
C LEU A 182 -29.15 -8.18 34.87
N LEU A 183 -27.88 -7.96 35.20
CA LEU A 183 -27.40 -7.81 36.59
C LEU A 183 -28.04 -6.61 37.32
N LYS A 184 -28.25 -5.49 36.64
CA LYS A 184 -28.91 -4.30 37.23
C LYS A 184 -30.42 -4.47 37.39
N SER A 185 -31.04 -5.24 36.51
CA SER A 185 -32.49 -5.41 36.46
C SER A 185 -33.02 -6.47 37.43
N TRP A 186 -32.14 -7.33 37.96
CA TRP A 186 -32.49 -8.39 38.90
C TRP A 186 -33.28 -7.91 40.13
N ASP A 187 -33.03 -6.68 40.61
CA ASP A 187 -33.69 -6.16 41.80
C ASP A 187 -35.19 -5.89 41.59
N THR A 188 -35.56 -5.41 40.39
CA THR A 188 -36.88 -4.81 40.13
C THR A 188 -37.69 -5.54 39.05
N GLY A 189 -37.05 -6.32 38.18
CA GLY A 189 -37.66 -7.12 37.12
C GLY A 189 -36.67 -7.42 36.00
N ILE A 190 -36.44 -8.70 35.72
CA ILE A 190 -35.44 -9.13 34.72
C ILE A 190 -35.89 -8.82 33.29
N HIS A 191 -34.97 -8.25 32.50
CA HIS A 191 -35.10 -8.08 31.04
C HIS A 191 -34.97 -9.43 30.29
N GLN A 192 -36.05 -10.20 30.26
CA GLN A 192 -36.08 -11.54 29.65
C GLN A 192 -35.80 -11.52 28.14
N ASP A 193 -36.00 -10.38 27.47
CA ASP A 193 -35.69 -10.17 26.05
C ASP A 193 -34.18 -10.26 25.74
N LEU A 194 -33.33 -10.12 26.75
CA LEU A 194 -31.88 -10.23 26.64
C LEU A 194 -31.37 -11.68 26.82
N PHE A 195 -32.26 -12.63 27.13
CA PHE A 195 -31.85 -14.02 27.29
C PHE A 195 -31.43 -14.65 25.96
N THR A 196 -30.32 -15.38 26.01
CA THR A 196 -29.74 -16.13 24.90
C THR A 196 -30.38 -17.51 24.79
N HIS A 197 -30.45 -18.02 23.55
CA HIS A 197 -30.91 -19.37 23.25
C HIS A 197 -29.70 -20.27 23.00
N THR A 198 -29.22 -20.91 24.05
CA THR A 198 -28.19 -21.97 24.03
C THR A 198 -28.83 -23.33 24.31
N GLN A 199 -28.13 -24.42 23.96
CA GLN A 199 -28.62 -25.79 24.21
C GLN A 199 -28.98 -26.01 25.69
N PHE A 200 -28.15 -25.53 26.62
CA PHE A 200 -28.42 -25.65 28.05
C PHE A 200 -29.63 -24.81 28.49
N THR A 201 -29.71 -23.54 28.06
CA THR A 201 -30.89 -22.70 28.38
C THR A 201 -32.19 -23.21 27.76
N GLU A 202 -32.12 -23.92 26.62
CA GLU A 202 -33.26 -24.60 26.00
C GLU A 202 -33.73 -25.81 26.81
N ARG A 203 -32.82 -26.59 27.40
CA ARG A 203 -33.21 -27.67 28.34
C ARG A 203 -33.94 -27.10 29.55
N ILE A 204 -33.44 -26.01 30.12
CA ILE A 204 -34.10 -25.34 31.26
C ILE A 204 -35.49 -24.81 30.87
N LEU A 205 -35.67 -24.30 29.65
CA LEU A 205 -36.97 -23.87 29.13
C LEU A 205 -38.00 -25.00 29.08
N VAL A 206 -37.56 -26.26 28.92
CA VAL A 206 -38.41 -27.45 28.91
C VAL A 206 -38.64 -27.97 30.32
N ALA A 207 -37.60 -27.98 31.16
CA ALA A 207 -37.62 -28.60 32.47
C ALA A 207 -38.25 -27.73 33.57
N CYS A 208 -38.24 -26.40 33.42
CA CYS A 208 -38.71 -25.44 34.43
C CYS A 208 -39.87 -24.58 33.92
N ASP A 209 -40.77 -24.16 34.81
CA ASP A 209 -41.84 -23.21 34.47
C ASP A 209 -41.31 -21.77 34.46
N LEU A 210 -40.56 -21.44 33.42
CA LEU A 210 -39.96 -20.11 33.26
C LEU A 210 -40.98 -19.00 32.97
N LYS A 211 -42.26 -19.32 32.77
CA LYS A 211 -43.33 -18.29 32.73
C LYS A 211 -43.66 -17.80 34.13
N ALA A 212 -43.61 -18.69 35.12
CA ALA A 212 -43.82 -18.36 36.52
C ALA A 212 -42.52 -17.95 37.23
N PHE A 213 -41.39 -18.57 36.89
CA PHE A 213 -40.09 -18.35 37.55
C PHE A 213 -38.96 -18.03 36.56
N PRO A 214 -39.03 -16.89 35.83
CA PRO A 214 -37.95 -16.45 34.94
C PRO A 214 -36.58 -16.38 35.62
N ILE A 215 -36.55 -16.15 36.93
CA ILE A 215 -35.31 -16.04 37.72
C ILE A 215 -34.40 -17.27 37.58
N LEU A 216 -34.96 -18.46 37.39
CA LEU A 216 -34.18 -19.70 37.29
C LEU A 216 -33.27 -19.72 36.04
N ARG A 217 -33.58 -18.92 35.02
CA ARG A 217 -32.78 -18.79 33.80
C ARG A 217 -31.68 -17.73 33.91
N LEU A 218 -31.75 -16.82 34.89
CA LEU A 218 -30.86 -15.66 34.97
C LEU A 218 -29.39 -16.06 35.08
N PHE A 219 -29.03 -16.87 36.06
CA PHE A 219 -27.64 -17.29 36.26
C PHE A 219 -27.09 -18.15 35.11
N PRO A 220 -27.79 -19.21 34.65
CA PRO A 220 -27.39 -19.96 33.45
C PRO A 220 -27.03 -19.06 32.26
N ASP A 221 -27.89 -18.08 31.98
CA ASP A 221 -27.75 -17.18 30.85
C ASP A 221 -26.56 -16.22 31.00
N LEU A 222 -26.31 -15.71 32.21
CA LEU A 222 -25.14 -14.90 32.51
C LEU A 222 -23.83 -15.69 32.36
N THR A 223 -23.81 -16.96 32.81
CA THR A 223 -22.62 -17.81 32.65
C THR A 223 -22.29 -18.06 31.18
N GLU A 224 -23.29 -18.39 30.35
CA GLU A 224 -23.14 -18.60 28.92
C GLU A 224 -22.61 -17.36 28.18
N LYS A 225 -23.12 -16.17 28.54
CA LYS A 225 -22.61 -14.91 27.99
C LYS A 225 -21.15 -14.65 28.38
N ALA A 226 -20.78 -14.93 29.63
CA ALA A 226 -19.40 -14.77 30.11
C ALA A 226 -18.44 -15.78 29.47
N GLU A 227 -18.83 -17.04 29.32
CA GLU A 227 -18.07 -18.07 28.58
C GLU A 227 -17.84 -17.64 27.13
N ALA A 228 -18.90 -17.18 26.45
CA ALA A 228 -18.80 -16.70 25.08
C ALA A 228 -17.86 -15.49 24.91
N VAL A 229 -17.86 -14.56 25.86
CA VAL A 229 -16.94 -13.42 25.87
C VAL A 229 -15.48 -13.90 25.97
N CYS A 230 -15.20 -14.90 26.81
CA CYS A 230 -13.85 -15.50 26.90
C CYS A 230 -13.43 -16.20 25.60
N ILE A 231 -14.35 -16.94 24.96
CA ILE A 231 -14.12 -17.60 23.67
C ILE A 231 -13.78 -16.58 22.58
N ILE A 232 -14.55 -15.48 22.48
CA ILE A 232 -14.29 -14.43 21.47
C ILE A 232 -12.94 -13.75 21.75
N ALA A 233 -12.60 -13.50 23.01
CA ALA A 233 -11.29 -12.94 23.37
C ALA A 233 -10.13 -13.87 22.98
N ARG A 234 -10.27 -15.20 23.11
CA ARG A 234 -9.27 -16.16 22.61
C ARG A 234 -9.11 -16.10 21.09
N LYS A 235 -10.22 -16.11 20.35
CA LYS A 235 -10.21 -15.97 18.89
C LYS A 235 -9.53 -14.68 18.44
N TRP A 236 -9.79 -13.58 19.15
CA TRP A 236 -9.08 -12.32 18.92
C TRP A 236 -7.58 -12.50 19.12
N LEU A 237 -7.12 -13.04 20.25
CA LEU A 237 -5.69 -13.23 20.54
C LEU A 237 -5.00 -14.15 19.53
N GLU A 238 -5.65 -15.23 19.09
CA GLU A 238 -5.15 -16.11 18.02
C GLU A 238 -5.04 -15.38 16.69
N ARG A 239 -6.04 -14.56 16.35
CA ARG A 239 -6.02 -13.77 15.11
C ARG A 239 -4.93 -12.71 15.13
N ASP A 240 -4.72 -12.05 16.26
CA ASP A 240 -3.62 -11.11 16.49
C ASP A 240 -2.26 -11.77 16.21
N GLU A 241 -2.07 -12.98 16.73
CA GLU A 241 -0.85 -13.76 16.50
C GLU A 241 -0.67 -14.11 15.01
N ALA A 242 -1.72 -14.64 14.38
CA ALA A 242 -1.73 -14.99 12.96
C ALA A 242 -1.43 -13.77 12.07
N TYR A 243 -2.00 -12.61 12.39
CA TYR A 243 -1.75 -11.36 11.67
C TYR A 243 -0.27 -10.95 11.73
N MET A 244 0.38 -11.12 12.88
CA MET A 244 1.81 -10.83 13.00
C MET A 244 2.68 -11.79 12.19
N PHE A 245 2.28 -13.06 12.03
CA PHE A 245 2.94 -13.98 11.10
C PHE A 245 2.76 -13.53 9.65
N GLU A 246 1.54 -13.19 9.24
CA GLU A 246 1.23 -12.67 7.90
C GLU A 246 2.11 -11.45 7.58
N ILE A 247 2.16 -10.44 8.46
CA ILE A 247 2.98 -9.24 8.27
C ILE A 247 4.46 -9.59 8.11
N ASN A 248 4.99 -10.52 8.90
CA ASN A 248 6.39 -10.93 8.81
C ASN A 248 6.71 -11.62 7.47
N ASP A 249 5.80 -12.48 6.99
CA ASP A 249 5.94 -13.14 5.70
C ASP A 249 5.86 -12.14 4.54
N TYR A 250 4.87 -11.23 4.56
CA TYR A 250 4.78 -10.13 3.59
C TYR A 250 6.04 -9.26 3.58
N ILE A 251 6.61 -8.91 4.73
CA ILE A 251 7.87 -8.16 4.78
C ILE A 251 9.01 -8.94 4.11
N ARG A 252 9.12 -10.25 4.36
CA ARG A 252 10.16 -11.10 3.76
C ARG A 252 10.02 -11.16 2.25
N GLU A 253 8.81 -11.39 1.76
CA GLU A 253 8.50 -11.50 0.34
C GLU A 253 8.70 -10.17 -0.37
N THR A 254 8.12 -9.08 0.15
CA THR A 254 8.27 -7.74 -0.43
C THR A 254 9.74 -7.31 -0.44
N ARG A 255 10.54 -7.57 0.61
CA ARG A 255 12.00 -7.29 0.56
C ARG A 255 12.71 -8.02 -0.57
N THR A 256 12.38 -9.29 -0.77
CA THR A 256 12.99 -10.13 -1.81
C THR A 256 12.60 -9.61 -3.19
N MET A 257 11.33 -9.26 -3.39
CA MET A 257 10.81 -8.69 -4.62
C MET A 257 11.40 -7.31 -4.91
N THR A 258 11.42 -6.39 -3.94
CA THR A 258 12.02 -5.06 -4.06
C THR A 258 13.50 -5.16 -4.43
N LYS A 259 14.26 -6.06 -3.80
CA LYS A 259 15.67 -6.25 -4.11
C LYS A 259 15.88 -6.70 -5.56
N LYS A 260 15.14 -7.73 -6.00
CA LYS A 260 15.22 -8.25 -7.37
C LYS A 260 14.86 -7.17 -8.40
N ARG A 261 13.77 -6.45 -8.18
CA ARG A 261 13.32 -5.36 -9.06
C ARG A 261 14.28 -4.18 -9.07
N ALA A 262 14.91 -3.84 -7.95
CA ALA A 262 15.93 -2.80 -7.90
C ALA A 262 17.21 -3.19 -8.66
N GLU A 263 17.62 -4.46 -8.59
CA GLU A 263 18.73 -5.00 -9.39
C GLU A 263 18.40 -4.96 -10.90
N ASP A 264 17.19 -5.39 -11.27
CA ASP A 264 16.69 -5.27 -12.65
C ASP A 264 16.67 -3.82 -13.13
N LEU A 265 16.18 -2.89 -12.30
CA LEU A 265 16.14 -1.46 -12.61
C LEU A 265 17.54 -0.91 -12.86
N LYS A 266 18.53 -1.28 -12.04
CA LYS A 266 19.92 -0.86 -12.23
C LYS A 266 20.46 -1.35 -13.57
N PHE A 267 20.22 -2.62 -13.91
CA PHE A 267 20.63 -3.20 -15.19
C PHE A 267 19.96 -2.50 -16.38
N GLN A 268 18.64 -2.23 -16.31
CA GLN A 268 17.93 -1.53 -17.38
C GLN A 268 18.40 -0.07 -17.52
N LYS A 269 18.73 0.64 -16.43
CA LYS A 269 19.34 1.99 -16.49
C LYS A 269 20.69 1.99 -17.22
N GLU A 270 21.52 0.98 -17.00
CA GLU A 270 22.79 0.85 -17.71
C GLU A 270 22.58 0.58 -19.21
N LYS A 271 21.58 -0.24 -19.57
CA LYS A 271 21.21 -0.49 -20.97
C LYS A 271 20.63 0.75 -21.64
N HIS A 272 19.75 1.49 -20.96
CA HIS A 272 19.20 2.77 -21.45
C HIS A 272 20.31 3.76 -21.82
N LYS A 273 21.30 3.95 -20.93
CA LYS A 273 22.47 4.81 -21.19
C LYS A 273 23.26 4.41 -22.44
N LYS A 274 23.36 3.11 -22.75
CA LYS A 274 24.04 2.63 -23.97
C LYS A 274 23.24 2.97 -25.23
N ILE A 275 21.92 2.77 -25.20
CA ILE A 275 21.02 3.12 -26.31
C ILE A 275 21.02 4.64 -26.52
N GLU A 276 20.93 5.42 -25.45
CA GLU A 276 20.96 6.90 -25.51
C GLU A 276 22.25 7.41 -26.16
N LYS A 277 23.42 6.82 -25.82
CA LYS A 277 24.68 7.14 -26.49
C LYS A 277 24.67 6.79 -27.97
N ALA A 278 24.10 5.65 -28.35
CA ALA A 278 23.99 5.24 -29.76
C ALA A 278 23.08 6.18 -30.55
N VAL A 279 21.95 6.62 -29.99
CA VAL A 279 21.04 7.60 -30.60
C VAL A 279 21.74 8.94 -30.79
N LYS A 280 22.50 9.42 -29.79
CA LYS A 280 23.28 10.67 -29.90
C LYS A 280 24.31 10.58 -31.01
N ALA A 281 25.05 9.47 -31.10
CA ALA A 281 26.03 9.26 -32.16
C ALA A 281 25.38 9.22 -33.55
N ALA A 282 24.25 8.52 -33.70
CA ALA A 282 23.49 8.47 -34.96
C ALA A 282 22.97 9.85 -35.38
N ASN A 283 22.48 10.66 -34.43
CA ASN A 283 22.02 12.02 -34.70
C ASN A 283 23.16 12.94 -35.19
N ILE A 284 24.33 12.87 -34.54
CA ILE A 284 25.52 13.64 -34.96
C ILE A 284 25.92 13.24 -36.38
N LEU A 285 25.93 11.94 -36.68
CA LEU A 285 26.28 11.45 -38.01
C LEU A 285 25.28 11.90 -39.08
N LEU A 286 23.98 11.84 -38.79
CA LEU A 286 22.92 12.33 -39.67
C LEU A 286 23.07 13.83 -39.94
N HIS A 287 23.32 14.62 -38.90
CA HIS A 287 23.51 16.06 -39.02
C HIS A 287 24.75 16.40 -39.89
N ASN A 288 25.89 15.76 -39.62
CA ASN A 288 27.10 15.95 -40.41
C ASN A 288 26.91 15.57 -41.88
N ASN A 289 26.13 14.53 -42.18
CA ASN A 289 25.84 14.13 -43.56
C ASN A 289 24.91 15.15 -44.26
N ARG A 290 23.93 15.70 -43.55
CA ARG A 290 23.06 16.77 -44.08
C ARG A 290 23.86 18.05 -44.38
N GLU A 291 24.72 18.49 -43.47
CA GLU A 291 25.59 19.66 -43.70
C GLU A 291 26.51 19.47 -44.91
N LYS A 292 27.10 18.26 -45.07
CA LYS A 292 27.90 17.94 -46.25
C LYS A 292 27.09 17.98 -47.54
N LEU A 293 25.84 17.49 -47.50
CA LEU A 293 24.95 17.50 -48.66
C LEU A 293 24.61 18.94 -49.05
N GLU A 294 24.23 19.78 -48.08
CA GLU A 294 23.96 21.21 -48.30
C GLU A 294 25.17 21.93 -48.90
N LYS A 295 26.39 21.60 -48.44
CA LYS A 295 27.62 22.16 -49.01
C LYS A 295 27.83 21.74 -50.46
N ILE A 296 27.62 20.46 -50.79
CA ILE A 296 27.71 19.98 -52.18
C ILE A 296 26.64 20.63 -53.06
N GLU A 297 25.42 20.82 -52.55
CA GLU A 297 24.35 21.51 -53.28
C GLU A 297 24.68 22.98 -53.55
N SER A 298 25.28 23.67 -52.57
CA SER A 298 25.77 25.04 -52.75
C SER A 298 26.89 25.12 -53.79
N ASP A 299 27.87 24.20 -53.72
CA ASP A 299 28.96 24.10 -54.70
C ASP A 299 28.39 23.86 -56.12
N LEU A 300 27.42 22.96 -56.27
CA LEU A 300 26.76 22.68 -57.55
C LEU A 300 26.04 23.90 -58.11
N ASN A 301 25.27 24.63 -57.28
CA ASN A 301 24.61 25.86 -57.70
C ASN A 301 25.61 26.93 -58.19
N LEU A 302 26.78 27.03 -57.52
CA LEU A 302 27.84 27.94 -57.93
C LEU A 302 28.47 27.51 -59.26
N LEU A 303 28.76 26.22 -59.44
CA LEU A 303 29.29 25.67 -60.68
C LEU A 303 28.29 25.85 -61.84
N GLU A 304 27.00 25.59 -61.63
CA GLU A 304 25.96 25.82 -62.64
C GLU A 304 25.84 27.31 -63.02
N SER A 305 25.94 28.22 -62.06
CA SER A 305 25.99 29.66 -62.32
C SER A 305 27.22 30.04 -63.15
N THR A 306 28.37 29.46 -62.81
CA THR A 306 29.65 29.68 -63.51
C THR A 306 29.59 29.16 -64.95
N LEU A 307 29.05 27.96 -65.15
CA LEU A 307 28.80 27.37 -66.46
C LEU A 307 27.90 28.29 -67.31
N ASN A 308 26.78 28.74 -66.74
CA ASN A 308 25.86 29.66 -67.42
C ASN A 308 26.53 30.99 -67.81
N ASN A 309 27.45 31.50 -66.98
CA ASN A 309 28.21 32.70 -67.29
C ASN A 309 29.20 32.47 -68.44
N TYR A 310 29.94 31.35 -68.42
CA TYR A 310 30.84 30.99 -69.53
C TYR A 310 30.07 30.74 -70.83
N GLU A 311 28.88 30.14 -70.79
CA GLU A 311 28.04 29.96 -71.98
C GLU A 311 27.55 31.30 -72.55
N LYS A 312 27.12 32.24 -71.68
CA LYS A 312 26.72 33.59 -72.09
C LYS A 312 27.91 34.35 -72.68
N GLU A 313 29.08 34.25 -72.05
CA GLU A 313 30.29 34.88 -72.55
C GLU A 313 30.70 34.30 -73.90
N LYS A 314 30.74 32.97 -74.05
CA LYS A 314 30.99 32.28 -75.32
C LYS A 314 30.04 32.77 -76.40
N LYS A 315 28.73 32.85 -76.13
CA LYS A 315 27.73 33.39 -77.09
C LYS A 315 28.05 34.84 -77.48
N CYS A 316 28.37 35.70 -76.51
CA CYS A 316 28.72 37.11 -76.77
C CYS A 316 30.00 37.23 -77.63
N LYS A 317 31.06 36.50 -77.28
CA LYS A 317 32.32 36.48 -78.03
C LYS A 317 32.15 35.91 -79.43
N HIS A 318 31.28 34.92 -79.60
CA HIS A 318 30.96 34.36 -80.91
C HIS A 318 30.27 35.37 -81.83
N VAL A 319 29.29 36.13 -81.30
CA VAL A 319 28.64 37.24 -82.03
C VAL A 319 29.66 38.33 -82.38
N GLN A 320 30.55 38.70 -81.46
CA GLN A 320 31.62 39.68 -81.72
C GLN A 320 32.59 39.20 -82.81
N LYS A 321 32.98 37.92 -82.78
CA LYS A 321 33.81 37.29 -83.80
C LYS A 321 33.14 37.38 -85.17
N GLN A 322 31.88 36.94 -85.27
CA GLN A 322 31.12 36.95 -86.53
C GLN A 322 30.95 38.35 -87.13
N GLN A 323 30.71 39.37 -86.30
CA GLN A 323 30.64 40.77 -86.74
C GLN A 323 31.99 41.26 -87.28
N LYS A 324 33.09 40.95 -86.59
CA LYS A 324 34.44 41.34 -87.02
C LYS A 324 34.89 40.58 -88.27
N GLU A 325 34.58 39.29 -88.39
CA GLU A 325 34.80 38.50 -89.60
C GLU A 325 34.07 39.08 -90.80
N SER A 326 32.78 39.39 -90.65
CA SER A 326 31.97 40.03 -91.70
C SER A 326 32.58 41.36 -92.14
N MET A 327 33.13 42.14 -91.20
CA MET A 327 33.82 43.40 -91.49
C MET A 327 35.21 43.20 -92.13
N VAL A 328 35.96 42.16 -91.74
CA VAL A 328 37.21 41.75 -92.40
C VAL A 328 36.95 41.37 -93.85
N ASP A 329 35.86 40.65 -94.12
CA ASP A 329 35.44 40.26 -95.47
C ASP A 329 34.97 41.46 -96.29
N PHE A 330 34.18 42.35 -95.70
CA PHE A 330 33.81 43.62 -96.33
C PHE A 330 35.05 44.46 -96.69
N LEU A 331 36.01 44.58 -95.76
CA LEU A 331 37.27 45.29 -96.01
C LEU A 331 38.13 44.57 -97.06
N LYS A 332 38.12 43.24 -97.11
CA LYS A 332 38.81 42.44 -98.14
C LYS A 332 38.27 42.78 -99.54
N ILE A 333 36.95 42.78 -99.69
CA ILE A 333 36.26 43.14 -100.94
C ILE A 333 36.55 44.61 -101.29
N THR A 334 36.40 45.53 -100.34
CA THR A 334 36.60 46.98 -100.56
C THR A 334 38.05 47.32 -100.95
N VAL A 335 39.04 46.72 -100.28
CA VAL A 335 40.47 46.89 -100.61
C VAL A 335 40.79 46.35 -102.01
N SER A 336 40.13 45.25 -102.43
CA SER A 336 40.30 44.69 -103.78
C SER A 336 39.75 45.61 -104.87
N GLN A 337 38.69 46.39 -104.58
CA GLN A 337 38.05 47.32 -105.51
C GLN A 337 38.75 48.69 -105.61
N THR A 338 39.42 49.16 -104.55
CA THR A 338 39.93 50.56 -104.46
C THR A 338 41.43 50.75 -104.77
N LYS A 339 42.15 49.74 -105.30
CA LYS A 339 43.59 49.77 -105.70
C LYS A 339 44.48 50.81 -104.96
N ARG A 340 45.26 50.33 -103.97
CA ARG A 340 46.28 51.04 -103.16
C ARG A 340 45.75 52.06 -102.14
N ASN A 341 44.90 51.60 -101.21
CA ASN A 341 44.59 52.33 -99.98
C ASN A 341 45.21 51.65 -98.74
N TYR A 342 46.44 52.05 -98.40
CA TYR A 342 47.25 51.47 -97.32
C TYR A 342 46.56 51.55 -95.94
N SER A 343 45.75 52.58 -95.71
CA SER A 343 45.02 52.77 -94.45
C SER A 343 43.97 51.67 -94.22
N LEU A 344 43.26 51.25 -95.27
CA LEU A 344 42.25 50.18 -95.22
C LEU A 344 42.92 48.81 -95.08
N GLN A 345 44.08 48.60 -95.69
CA GLN A 345 44.86 47.38 -95.56
C GLN A 345 45.39 47.18 -94.12
N MET A 346 45.85 48.26 -93.47
CA MET A 346 46.24 48.23 -92.06
C MET A 346 45.07 47.98 -91.12
N LYS A 347 43.89 48.60 -91.37
CA LYS A 347 42.67 48.30 -90.61
C LYS A 347 42.25 46.84 -90.75
N ARG A 348 42.35 46.27 -91.96
CA ARG A 348 42.07 44.85 -92.22
C ARG A 348 43.02 43.93 -91.45
N GLN A 349 44.32 44.18 -91.47
CA GLN A 349 45.29 43.38 -90.70
C GLN A 349 45.04 43.46 -89.19
N LYS A 350 44.73 44.66 -88.66
CA LYS A 350 44.35 44.83 -87.25
C LYS A 350 43.08 44.05 -86.89
N MET A 351 42.04 44.08 -87.74
CA MET A 351 40.82 43.30 -87.48
C MET A 351 41.06 41.79 -87.58
N LEU A 352 41.88 41.33 -88.53
CA LEU A 352 42.21 39.92 -88.66
C LEU A 352 42.94 39.40 -87.42
N LYS A 353 43.88 40.19 -86.86
CA LYS A 353 44.50 39.89 -85.58
C LYS A 353 43.47 39.81 -84.44
N GLN A 354 42.52 40.75 -84.39
CA GLN A 354 41.44 40.71 -83.39
C GLN A 354 40.50 39.51 -83.54
N VAL A 355 40.29 38.98 -84.76
CA VAL A 355 39.54 37.74 -84.99
C VAL A 355 40.32 36.54 -84.44
N GLN A 356 41.63 36.46 -84.72
CA GLN A 356 42.49 35.40 -84.19
C GLN A 356 42.59 35.43 -82.65
N ASP A 357 42.69 36.62 -82.05
CA ASP A 357 42.67 36.78 -80.59
C ASP A 357 41.32 36.32 -79.99
N LEU A 358 40.20 36.59 -80.68
CA LEU A 358 38.86 36.10 -80.27
C LEU A 358 38.71 34.58 -80.44
N GLU A 359 39.37 33.98 -81.44
CA GLU A 359 39.40 32.53 -81.62
C GLU A 359 40.15 31.82 -80.49
N ALA A 360 41.31 32.36 -80.09
CA ALA A 360 42.06 31.84 -78.95
C ALA A 360 41.23 31.91 -77.65
N LEU A 361 40.58 33.05 -77.40
CA LEU A 361 39.69 33.23 -76.24
C LEU A 361 38.48 32.30 -76.27
N LEU A 362 37.88 32.05 -77.45
CA LEU A 362 36.78 31.09 -77.58
C LEU A 362 37.23 29.65 -77.31
N HIS A 363 38.44 29.28 -77.73
CA HIS A 363 39.01 27.97 -77.44
C HIS A 363 39.29 27.76 -75.94
N GLU A 364 39.81 28.80 -75.27
CA GLU A 364 40.02 28.80 -73.82
C GLU A 364 38.69 28.70 -73.06
N LEU A 365 37.66 29.46 -73.47
CA LEU A 365 36.31 29.34 -72.92
C LEU A 365 35.69 27.95 -73.14
N GLU A 366 35.99 27.29 -74.26
CA GLU A 366 35.55 25.92 -74.52
C GLU A 366 36.20 24.90 -73.58
N GLN A 367 37.50 25.07 -73.31
CA GLN A 367 38.19 24.23 -72.34
C GLN A 367 37.59 24.41 -70.93
N HIS A 368 37.40 25.65 -70.49
CA HIS A 368 36.77 25.94 -69.19
C HIS A 368 35.33 25.43 -69.07
N LEU A 369 34.55 25.47 -70.16
CA LEU A 369 33.21 24.88 -70.19
C LEU A 369 33.25 23.36 -70.00
N VAL A 370 34.18 22.67 -70.66
CA VAL A 370 34.34 21.21 -70.53
C VAL A 370 34.80 20.82 -69.12
N GLU A 371 35.76 21.56 -68.56
CA GLU A 371 36.23 21.38 -67.19
C GLU A 371 35.09 21.57 -66.17
N CYS A 372 34.34 22.67 -66.29
CA CYS A 372 33.21 22.96 -65.41
C CYS A 372 32.08 21.92 -65.54
N GLN A 373 31.79 21.44 -66.75
CA GLN A 373 30.83 20.34 -66.96
C GLN A 373 31.27 19.03 -66.31
N SER A 374 32.57 18.70 -66.38
CA SER A 374 33.12 17.53 -65.72
C SER A 374 33.01 17.63 -64.19
N GLU A 375 33.33 18.79 -63.62
CA GLU A 375 33.20 19.04 -62.18
C GLU A 375 31.75 18.96 -61.70
N ILE A 376 30.79 19.46 -62.49
CA ILE A 376 29.36 19.34 -62.21
C ILE A 376 28.93 17.87 -62.19
N MET A 377 29.34 17.07 -63.18
CA MET A 377 29.01 15.64 -63.22
C MET A 377 29.54 14.89 -61.99
N GLU A 378 30.81 15.11 -61.64
CA GLU A 378 31.43 14.47 -60.48
C GLU A 378 30.74 14.86 -59.17
N LYS A 379 30.48 16.16 -58.96
CA LYS A 379 29.76 16.66 -57.78
C LYS A 379 28.31 16.19 -57.72
N SER A 380 27.65 16.04 -58.86
CA SER A 380 26.28 15.50 -58.95
C SER A 380 26.24 14.03 -58.53
N GLN A 381 27.20 13.22 -58.97
CA GLN A 381 27.31 11.83 -58.54
C GLN A 381 27.58 11.73 -57.03
N MET A 382 28.50 12.55 -56.50
CA MET A 382 28.76 12.62 -55.06
C MET A 382 27.51 13.04 -54.25
N LYS A 383 26.66 13.91 -54.81
CA LYS A 383 25.39 14.31 -54.21
C LYS A 383 24.44 13.12 -54.09
N GLU A 384 24.25 12.35 -55.16
CA GLU A 384 23.36 11.17 -55.16
C GLU A 384 23.80 10.13 -54.13
N GLU A 385 25.07 9.76 -54.12
CA GLU A 385 25.61 8.80 -53.15
C GLU A 385 25.48 9.28 -51.70
N LEU A 386 25.64 10.59 -51.46
CA LEU A 386 25.48 11.16 -50.13
C LEU A 386 24.01 11.26 -49.73
N ALA A 387 23.10 11.54 -50.66
CA ALA A 387 21.66 11.56 -50.41
C ALA A 387 21.14 10.18 -49.98
N GLU A 388 21.58 9.10 -50.64
CA GLU A 388 21.26 7.73 -50.22
C GLU A 388 21.79 7.42 -48.81
N LYS A 389 23.01 7.86 -48.50
CA LYS A 389 23.58 7.73 -47.14
C LYS A 389 22.78 8.51 -46.10
N VAL A 390 22.33 9.73 -46.42
CA VAL A 390 21.46 10.52 -45.54
C VAL A 390 20.17 9.75 -45.26
N GLU A 391 19.49 9.24 -46.29
CA GLU A 391 18.23 8.49 -46.13
C GLU A 391 18.42 7.23 -45.26
N ALA A 392 19.48 6.45 -45.50
CA ALA A 392 19.78 5.26 -44.69
C ALA A 392 20.08 5.61 -43.23
N THR A 393 20.83 6.69 -42.99
CA THR A 393 21.16 7.15 -41.64
C THR A 393 19.94 7.74 -40.91
N GLU A 394 19.03 8.38 -41.64
CA GLU A 394 17.77 8.89 -41.11
C GLU A 394 16.84 7.76 -40.66
N LYS A 395 16.67 6.70 -41.48
CA LYS A 395 15.91 5.50 -41.10
C LYS A 395 16.50 4.83 -39.85
N THR A 396 17.83 4.74 -39.79
CA THR A 396 18.53 4.15 -38.64
C THR A 396 18.34 4.99 -37.37
N TYR A 397 18.49 6.31 -37.47
CA TYR A 397 18.24 7.23 -36.37
C TYR A 397 16.78 7.15 -35.89
N GLY A 398 15.81 7.16 -36.80
CA GLY A 398 14.39 7.07 -36.47
C GLY A 398 14.04 5.77 -35.72
N THR A 399 14.60 4.64 -36.15
CA THR A 399 14.41 3.34 -35.47
C THR A 399 15.01 3.36 -34.07
N LEU A 400 16.27 3.78 -33.93
CA LEU A 400 16.95 3.88 -32.64
C LEU A 400 16.24 4.85 -31.68
N LYS A 401 15.69 5.96 -32.20
CA LYS A 401 14.95 6.94 -31.42
C LYS A 401 13.63 6.37 -30.92
N SER A 402 12.87 5.69 -31.77
CA SER A 402 11.63 4.99 -31.37
C SER A 402 11.89 3.93 -30.29
N ASP A 403 12.96 3.14 -30.45
CA ASP A 403 13.35 2.13 -29.47
C ASP A 403 13.75 2.76 -28.14
N LEU A 404 14.49 3.88 -28.16
CA LEU A 404 14.84 4.63 -26.95
C LEU A 404 13.59 5.16 -26.23
N ASP A 405 12.61 5.68 -26.95
CA ASP A 405 11.39 6.23 -26.35
C ASP A 405 10.55 5.12 -25.69
N LYS A 406 10.36 3.98 -26.38
CA LYS A 406 9.72 2.79 -25.81
C LYS A 406 10.46 2.26 -24.58
N PHE A 407 11.79 2.19 -24.66
CA PHE A 407 12.61 1.73 -23.55
C PHE A 407 12.52 2.66 -22.35
N SER A 408 12.47 3.98 -22.59
CA SER A 408 12.31 4.99 -21.53
C SER A 408 10.97 4.87 -20.82
N LEU A 409 9.89 4.60 -21.55
CA LEU A 409 8.57 4.35 -20.96
C LEU A 409 8.58 3.11 -20.06
N ASN A 410 9.12 1.99 -20.55
CA ASN A 410 9.22 0.75 -19.77
C ASN A 410 10.10 0.93 -18.52
N LEU A 411 11.16 1.74 -18.63
CA LEU A 411 12.01 2.07 -17.49
C LEU A 411 11.23 2.87 -16.44
N HIS A 412 10.40 3.82 -16.85
CA HIS A 412 9.56 4.60 -15.94
C HIS A 412 8.55 3.73 -15.18
N VAL A 413 7.91 2.78 -15.87
CA VAL A 413 7.01 1.80 -15.23
C VAL A 413 7.76 0.98 -14.17
N LEU A 414 8.97 0.50 -14.49
CA LEU A 414 9.78 -0.26 -13.53
C LEU A 414 10.24 0.59 -12.34
N GLU A 415 10.53 1.88 -12.54
CA GLU A 415 10.82 2.81 -11.44
C GLU A 415 9.62 2.99 -10.51
N GLN A 416 8.42 3.12 -11.09
CA GLN A 416 7.18 3.22 -10.33
C GLN A 416 6.94 1.94 -9.52
N GLU A 417 7.06 0.75 -10.12
CA GLU A 417 6.93 -0.54 -9.42
C GLU A 417 7.88 -0.65 -8.22
N VAL A 418 9.15 -0.27 -8.39
CA VAL A 418 10.13 -0.30 -7.28
C VAL A 418 9.75 0.68 -6.18
N SER A 419 9.25 1.86 -6.54
CA SER A 419 8.79 2.87 -5.58
C SER A 419 7.58 2.38 -4.79
N GLU A 420 6.60 1.77 -5.45
CA GLU A 420 5.40 1.21 -4.83
C GLU A 420 5.75 0.07 -3.87
N LEU A 421 6.58 -0.89 -4.30
CA LEU A 421 7.05 -1.98 -3.44
C LEU A 421 7.84 -1.46 -2.22
N SER A 422 8.63 -0.39 -2.39
CA SER A 422 9.35 0.24 -1.28
C SER A 422 8.40 0.94 -0.31
N GLY A 423 7.35 1.58 -0.82
CA GLY A 423 6.29 2.19 -0.01
C GLY A 423 5.49 1.15 0.78
N GLN A 424 5.10 0.04 0.15
CA GLN A 424 4.43 -1.08 0.83
C GLN A 424 5.31 -1.70 1.91
N LEU A 425 6.60 -1.90 1.63
CA LEU A 425 7.55 -2.40 2.62
C LEU A 425 7.65 -1.47 3.84
N LEU A 426 7.73 -0.16 3.60
CA LEU A 426 7.76 0.83 4.67
C LEU A 426 6.49 0.76 5.53
N GLN A 427 5.32 0.66 4.92
CA GLN A 427 4.05 0.50 5.64
C GLN A 427 4.05 -0.76 6.52
N LEU A 428 4.44 -1.91 5.96
CA LEU A 428 4.55 -3.16 6.71
C LEU A 428 5.54 -3.07 7.89
N GLU A 429 6.69 -2.41 7.70
CA GLU A 429 7.69 -2.20 8.75
C GLU A 429 7.17 -1.26 9.85
N ILE A 430 6.39 -0.24 9.49
CA ILE A 430 5.71 0.64 10.44
C ILE A 430 4.72 -0.17 11.28
N ILE A 431 3.89 -1.02 10.67
CA ILE A 431 2.94 -1.89 11.38
C ILE A 431 3.67 -2.77 12.40
N GLN A 432 4.70 -3.48 11.94
CA GLN A 432 5.47 -4.37 12.80
C GLN A 432 6.12 -3.58 13.95
N THR A 433 6.65 -2.39 13.67
CA THR A 433 7.29 -1.55 14.68
C THR A 433 6.28 -1.09 15.72
N PHE A 434 5.06 -0.70 15.32
CA PHE A 434 4.00 -0.33 16.26
C PHE A 434 3.62 -1.52 17.15
N LYS A 435 3.22 -2.64 16.56
CA LYS A 435 2.79 -3.84 17.31
C LYS A 435 3.87 -4.40 18.25
N THR A 436 5.14 -4.18 17.95
CA THR A 436 6.26 -4.66 18.77
C THR A 436 6.94 -3.54 19.59
N SER A 437 6.45 -2.30 19.53
CA SER A 437 7.10 -1.15 20.18
C SER A 437 6.99 -1.26 21.70
N PRO A 438 8.11 -1.16 22.45
CA PRO A 438 8.11 -1.25 23.91
C PRO A 438 7.16 -0.27 24.58
N GLU A 439 6.98 0.92 23.99
CA GLU A 439 6.16 2.01 24.54
C GLU A 439 4.65 1.70 24.44
N GLN A 440 4.23 1.01 23.38
CA GLN A 440 2.85 0.53 23.24
C GLN A 440 2.64 -0.71 24.10
N MET A 441 3.63 -1.60 24.16
CA MET A 441 3.60 -2.76 25.04
C MET A 441 3.53 -2.35 26.52
N ASP A 442 4.23 -1.30 26.95
CA ASP A 442 4.21 -0.82 28.34
C ASP A 442 2.84 -0.27 28.77
N GLY A 443 1.99 0.18 27.84
CA GLY A 443 0.60 0.58 28.13
C GLY A 443 -0.38 -0.59 28.24
N ILE A 444 0.03 -1.78 27.77
CA ILE A 444 -0.81 -2.98 27.71
C ILE A 444 -0.36 -3.99 28.81
N TYR A 445 0.86 -3.89 29.37
CA TYR A 445 1.41 -4.87 30.31
C TYR A 445 2.15 -4.24 31.50
N ASP A 446 1.85 -4.74 32.71
CA ASP A 446 2.71 -4.52 33.88
C ASP A 446 3.94 -5.42 33.73
N ARG A 447 5.05 -4.86 33.22
CA ARG A 447 6.29 -5.63 33.07
C ARG A 447 6.79 -6.12 34.44
N PRO A 448 7.22 -7.40 34.57
CA PRO A 448 8.10 -7.77 35.67
C PRO A 448 9.38 -6.92 35.59
N GLN A 449 9.78 -6.32 36.72
CA GLN A 449 10.86 -5.31 36.85
C GLN A 449 12.26 -5.76 36.36
N SER A 450 12.42 -6.98 35.86
CA SER A 450 13.71 -7.60 35.54
C SER A 450 14.24 -7.31 34.12
N VAL A 451 13.44 -6.77 33.21
CA VAL A 451 13.90 -6.49 31.83
C VAL A 451 14.43 -5.06 31.71
N LYS A 452 15.71 -4.86 32.04
CA LYS A 452 16.44 -3.62 31.73
C LYS A 452 16.66 -3.51 30.21
N LEU A 453 15.72 -2.90 29.50
CA LEU A 453 15.94 -2.44 28.12
C LEU A 453 16.68 -1.10 28.11
N ALA A 454 17.46 -0.87 27.04
CA ALA A 454 18.25 0.35 26.84
C ALA A 454 17.36 1.61 27.00
N PRO A 455 17.91 2.71 27.56
CA PRO A 455 17.11 3.88 27.90
C PRO A 455 16.39 4.43 26.67
N SER A 456 15.10 4.70 26.83
CA SER A 456 14.22 5.22 25.77
C SER A 456 14.78 6.53 25.19
N LEU A 457 14.35 6.91 23.98
CA LEU A 457 14.77 8.18 23.39
C LEU A 457 14.47 9.37 24.33
N LYS A 458 13.32 9.29 25.02
CA LYS A 458 12.86 10.26 26.03
C LYS A 458 13.77 10.27 27.26
N GLU A 459 14.20 9.10 27.76
CA GLU A 459 15.18 9.01 28.85
C GLU A 459 16.57 9.49 28.42
N LYS A 460 17.02 9.19 27.20
CA LYS A 460 18.28 9.71 26.65
C LYS A 460 18.26 11.23 26.57
N ILE A 461 17.14 11.83 26.15
CA ILE A 461 16.95 13.29 26.13
C ILE A 461 16.94 13.86 27.55
N LYS A 462 16.26 13.21 28.50
CA LYS A 462 16.19 13.66 29.90
C LYS A 462 17.55 13.55 30.61
N ARG A 463 18.32 12.49 30.35
CA ARG A 463 19.70 12.32 30.84
C ARG A 463 20.64 13.35 30.22
N LYS A 464 20.54 13.61 28.91
CA LYS A 464 21.31 14.70 28.28
C LYS A 464 21.00 16.06 28.91
N ARG A 465 19.73 16.37 29.17
CA ARG A 465 19.32 17.62 29.86
C ARG A 465 19.82 17.71 31.31
N LYS A 466 19.85 16.60 32.05
CA LYS A 466 20.43 16.56 33.40
C LYS A 466 21.95 16.78 33.39
N VAL A 467 22.66 16.22 32.41
CA VAL A 467 24.10 16.39 32.28
C VAL A 467 24.47 17.82 31.87
N THR A 468 23.71 18.47 30.97
CA THR A 468 23.92 19.90 30.67
C THR A 468 23.51 20.83 31.80
N ALA A 469 22.56 20.45 32.65
CA ALA A 469 22.17 21.24 33.82
C ALA A 469 23.14 21.13 35.01
N GLN A 470 24.05 20.15 35.01
CA GLN A 470 25.11 20.01 36.03
C GLN A 470 26.44 20.64 35.60
N VAL A 471 26.50 21.22 34.40
CA VAL A 471 27.70 21.88 33.84
C VAL A 471 27.49 23.41 33.77
N HIS A 472 26.47 23.94 34.43
CA HIS A 472 26.26 25.37 34.63
C HIS A 472 26.29 25.74 36.11
#